data_AF-A5G888-F1
#
_entry.id   AF-A5G888-F1
#
_cell.length_a   1.000
_cell.length_b   1.000
_cell.length_c   1.000
_cell.angle_alpha   90.00
_cell.angle_beta   90.00
_cell.angle_gamma   90.00
#
_symmetry.space_group_name_H-M   'P 1'
#
loop_
_entity.id
_entity.type
_entity.pdbx_description
1 polymer ?
#
loop_
_entity_poly.entity_id
_entity_poly.type
_entity_poly.pdbx_seq_one_letter_code
_entity_poly.pdbx_strand_id
1 'polypeptide(L)'
;MGTNKSADEKSTYDCVSSLIELSRIDTLYGDLYLWRSWELLQKEMPLTTYRGLRRMETELSNLPNRIHNAMMQGNWAEVKELSGQMQSMKQCAEQNQSLLSG
;
A
#
# COMPACT_ATOMS: atom_id res chain seq x y z
N MET A 1 -27.03 -2.41 13.64
CA MET A 1 -26.24 -1.17 13.55
C MET A 1 -25.00 -1.47 12.72
N GLY A 2 -25.05 -1.23 11.42
CA GLY A 2 -23.97 -1.54 10.49
C GLY A 2 -24.35 -1.01 9.11
N THR A 3 -23.34 -0.75 8.27
CA THR A 3 -23.40 -0.35 6.84
C THR A 3 -23.40 1.15 6.45
N ASN A 4 -22.78 2.06 7.20
CA ASN A 4 -22.52 3.43 6.69
C ASN A 4 -21.03 3.81 6.50
N LYS A 5 -20.09 2.97 6.93
CA LYS A 5 -18.65 3.31 6.90
C LYS A 5 -18.05 3.32 5.49
N SER A 6 -18.44 2.38 4.63
CA SER A 6 -17.85 2.22 3.29
C SER A 6 -18.24 3.32 2.29
N ALA A 7 -19.43 3.92 2.44
CA ALA A 7 -19.86 5.06 1.62
C ALA A 7 -19.10 6.34 2.00
N ASP A 8 -18.81 6.52 3.29
CA ASP A 8 -18.10 7.68 3.84
C ASP A 8 -16.58 7.62 3.52
N GLU A 9 -16.00 6.42 3.54
CA GLU A 9 -14.61 6.17 3.12
C GLU A 9 -14.40 6.49 1.63
N LYS A 10 -15.30 6.02 0.75
CA LYS A 10 -15.24 6.34 -0.69
C LYS A 10 -15.37 7.84 -0.94
N SER A 11 -16.26 8.51 -0.20
CA SER A 11 -16.43 9.96 -0.22
C SER A 11 -15.15 10.71 0.23
N THR A 12 -14.40 10.15 1.16
CA THR A 12 -13.13 10.73 1.65
C THR A 12 -12.03 10.66 0.58
N TYR A 13 -11.89 9.53 -0.10
CA TYR A 13 -10.89 9.39 -1.19
C TYR A 13 -11.19 10.29 -2.38
N ASP A 14 -12.47 10.42 -2.76
CA ASP A 14 -12.89 11.34 -3.83
C ASP A 14 -12.59 12.81 -3.47
N CYS A 15 -12.79 13.18 -2.20
CA CYS A 15 -12.44 14.50 -1.67
C CYS A 15 -10.93 14.76 -1.68
N VAL A 16 -10.13 13.78 -1.22
CA VAL A 16 -8.66 13.84 -1.27
C VAL A 16 -8.15 14.02 -2.71
N SER A 17 -8.70 13.25 -3.66
CA SER A 17 -8.35 13.36 -5.07
C SER A 17 -8.66 14.76 -5.62
N SER A 18 -9.84 15.28 -5.31
CA SER A 18 -10.27 16.63 -5.74
C SER A 18 -9.36 17.73 -5.18
N LEU A 19 -8.91 17.61 -3.92
CA LEU A 19 -7.98 18.57 -3.31
C LEU A 19 -6.60 18.54 -3.98
N ILE A 20 -6.09 17.36 -4.32
CA ILE A 20 -4.82 17.22 -5.05
C ILE A 20 -4.94 17.78 -6.47
N GLU A 21 -6.07 17.61 -7.14
CA GLU A 21 -6.31 18.22 -8.45
C GLU A 21 -6.38 19.74 -8.36
N LEU A 22 -7.08 20.27 -7.36
CA LEU A 22 -7.16 21.72 -7.11
C LEU A 22 -5.79 22.32 -6.83
N SER A 23 -4.91 21.63 -6.11
CA SER A 23 -3.56 22.14 -5.83
C SER A 23 -2.69 22.29 -7.09
N ARG A 24 -3.06 21.66 -8.20
CA ARG A 24 -2.36 21.76 -9.49
C ARG A 24 -2.90 22.91 -10.34
N ILE A 25 -4.12 23.36 -10.06
CA ILE A 25 -4.83 24.41 -10.81
C ILE A 25 -4.69 25.76 -10.08
N ASP A 26 -4.98 25.78 -8.78
CA ASP A 26 -4.84 26.94 -7.92
C ASP A 26 -3.51 26.89 -7.17
N THR A 27 -2.58 27.74 -7.63
CA THR A 27 -1.23 27.86 -7.09
C THR A 27 -1.15 28.76 -5.85
N LEU A 28 -2.18 29.56 -5.57
CA LEU A 28 -2.19 30.45 -4.40
C LEU A 28 -2.47 29.67 -3.11
N TYR A 29 -3.34 28.67 -3.18
CA TYR A 29 -3.73 27.83 -2.04
C TYR A 29 -3.29 26.36 -2.18
N GLY A 30 -2.41 26.06 -3.14
CA GLY A 30 -1.98 24.69 -3.43
C GLY A 30 -1.49 23.94 -2.18
N ASP A 31 -0.66 24.60 -1.37
CA ASP A 31 -0.11 24.03 -0.14
C ASP A 31 -1.21 23.70 0.89
N LEU A 32 -2.25 24.52 0.97
CA LEU A 32 -3.38 24.31 1.87
C LEU A 32 -4.20 23.10 1.45
N TYR A 33 -4.44 22.91 0.15
CA TYR A 33 -5.13 21.74 -0.38
C TYR A 33 -4.33 20.45 -0.16
N LEU A 34 -3.01 20.51 -0.35
CA LEU A 34 -2.12 19.38 -0.06
C LEU A 34 -2.08 19.04 1.43
N TRP A 35 -2.02 20.04 2.30
CA TRP A 35 -2.07 19.82 3.74
C TRP A 35 -3.41 19.19 4.16
N ARG A 36 -4.53 19.70 3.64
CA ARG A 36 -5.87 19.17 3.99
C ARG A 36 -6.09 17.75 3.47
N SER A 37 -5.62 17.46 2.26
CA SER A 37 -5.69 16.11 1.70
C SER A 37 -4.84 15.13 2.52
N TRP A 38 -3.66 15.57 2.98
CA TRP A 38 -2.83 14.79 3.90
C TRP A 38 -3.52 14.53 5.26
N GLU A 39 -4.15 15.54 5.87
CA GLU A 39 -4.88 15.36 7.14
C GLU A 39 -6.02 14.34 7.04
N LEU A 40 -6.75 14.37 5.92
CA LEU A 40 -7.83 13.41 5.66
C LEU A 40 -7.27 12.00 5.46
N LEU A 41 -6.23 11.87 4.65
CA LEU A 41 -5.62 10.58 4.36
C LEU A 41 -4.94 9.96 5.59
N GLN A 42 -4.36 10.76 6.48
CA GLN A 42 -3.64 10.26 7.66
C GLN A 42 -4.55 9.47 8.63
N LYS A 43 -5.85 9.79 8.67
CA LYS A 43 -6.83 9.11 9.53
C LYS A 43 -7.12 7.68 9.06
N GLU A 44 -7.15 7.50 7.74
CA GLU A 44 -7.42 6.20 7.11
C GLU A 44 -6.13 5.40 6.88
N MET A 45 -5.05 6.07 6.47
CA MET A 45 -3.76 5.49 6.15
C MET A 45 -2.60 6.29 6.75
N PRO A 46 -2.17 5.96 7.98
CA PRO A 46 -1.01 6.57 8.58
C PRO A 46 0.25 6.39 7.72
N LEU A 47 1.14 7.39 7.73
CA LEU A 47 2.37 7.38 6.94
C LEU A 47 3.27 6.17 7.25
N THR A 48 3.29 5.71 8.50
CA THR A 48 4.02 4.50 8.91
C THR A 48 3.48 3.26 8.23
N THR A 49 2.16 3.12 8.16
CA THR A 49 1.46 2.03 7.46
C THR A 49 1.78 2.07 5.97
N TYR A 50 1.66 3.23 5.33
CA TYR A 50 2.01 3.40 3.91
C TYR A 50 3.47 3.02 3.62
N ARG A 51 4.41 3.49 4.45
CA ARG A 51 5.85 3.15 4.32
C ARG A 51 6.10 1.65 4.51
N GLY A 52 5.38 1.02 5.45
CA GLY A 52 5.42 -0.43 5.65
C GLY A 52 4.98 -1.19 4.40
N LEU A 53 3.84 -0.79 3.81
CA LEU A 53 3.33 -1.38 2.57
C LEU A 53 4.31 -1.21 1.40
N ARG A 54 4.89 -0.02 1.22
CA ARG A 54 5.90 0.23 0.18
C ARG A 54 7.16 -0.61 0.36
N ARG A 55 7.61 -0.79 1.61
CA ARG A 55 8.74 -1.68 1.91
C ARG A 55 8.39 -3.13 1.56
N MET A 56 7.22 -3.61 1.95
CA MET A 56 6.76 -4.96 1.62
C MET A 56 6.66 -5.19 0.11
N GLU A 57 6.12 -4.23 -0.65
CA GLU A 57 6.07 -4.27 -2.12
C GLU A 57 7.47 -4.35 -2.74
N THR A 58 8.41 -3.56 -2.20
CA THR A 58 9.81 -3.57 -2.63
C THR A 58 10.49 -4.90 -2.28
N GLU A 59 10.23 -5.47 -1.12
CA GLU A 59 10.77 -6.78 -0.72
C GLU A 59 10.20 -7.90 -1.60
N LEU A 60 8.91 -7.86 -1.91
CA LEU A 60 8.23 -8.82 -2.77
C LEU A 60 8.77 -8.80 -4.21
N SER A 61 9.00 -7.61 -4.77
CA SER A 61 9.58 -7.49 -6.11
C SER A 61 11.04 -7.97 -6.17
N ASN A 62 11.78 -7.89 -5.06
CA ASN A 62 13.17 -8.33 -4.99
C ASN A 62 13.35 -9.83 -4.65
N LEU A 63 12.34 -10.47 -4.06
CA LEU A 63 12.36 -11.88 -3.65
C LEU A 63 12.72 -12.86 -4.79
N PRO A 64 12.17 -12.75 -6.01
CA PRO A 64 12.54 -13.63 -7.13
C PRO A 64 14.02 -13.54 -7.49
N ASN A 65 14.60 -12.34 -7.49
CA ASN A 65 16.02 -12.14 -7.77
C ASN A 65 16.90 -12.76 -6.68
N ARG A 66 16.50 -12.64 -5.41
CA ARG A 66 17.21 -13.26 -4.28
C ARG A 66 17.15 -14.78 -4.35
N ILE A 67 15.99 -15.35 -4.70
CA ILE A 67 15.83 -16.80 -4.92
C ILE A 67 16.75 -17.26 -6.05
N HIS A 68 16.75 -16.56 -7.18
CA HIS A 68 17.62 -16.89 -8.31
C HIS A 68 19.11 -16.86 -7.92
N ASN A 69 19.54 -15.83 -7.19
CA ASN A 69 20.92 -15.72 -6.71
C ASN A 69 21.29 -16.87 -5.74
N ALA A 70 20.41 -17.22 -4.81
CA ALA A 70 20.62 -18.34 -3.89
C ALA A 70 20.68 -19.70 -4.63
N MET A 71 19.89 -19.87 -5.69
CA MET A 71 19.98 -21.04 -6.58
C MET A 71 21.35 -21.10 -7.29
N MET A 72 21.83 -19.97 -7.83
CA MET A 72 23.15 -19.89 -8.50
C MET A 72 24.30 -20.19 -7.55
N GLN A 73 24.15 -19.86 -6.26
CA GLN A 73 25.14 -20.16 -5.22
C GLN A 73 25.00 -21.57 -4.63
N GLY A 74 24.01 -22.35 -5.05
CA GLY A 74 23.73 -23.69 -4.51
C GLY A 74 23.21 -23.70 -3.08
N ASN A 75 22.77 -22.54 -2.54
CA ASN A 75 22.27 -22.40 -1.18
C ASN A 75 20.78 -22.79 -1.11
N TRP A 76 20.50 -24.09 -1.16
CA TRP A 76 19.12 -24.61 -1.17
C TRP A 76 18.33 -24.33 0.12
N ALA A 77 19.01 -24.12 1.25
CA ALA A 77 18.36 -23.73 2.51
C ALA A 77 17.74 -22.33 2.39
N GLU A 78 18.51 -21.37 1.87
CA GLU A 78 18.04 -20.00 1.62
C GLU A 78 16.97 -19.95 0.53
N VAL A 79 17.09 -20.75 -0.54
CA VAL A 79 16.05 -20.88 -1.58
C VAL A 79 14.71 -21.30 -0.97
N LYS A 80 14.71 -22.30 -0.08
CA LYS A 80 13.50 -22.79 0.58
C LYS A 80 12.87 -21.73 1.49
N GLU A 81 13.70 -21.01 2.25
CA GLU A 81 13.25 -19.93 3.13
C GLU A 81 12.60 -18.79 2.34
N LEU A 82 13.30 -18.28 1.32
CA LEU A 82 12.82 -17.17 0.48
C LEU A 82 11.56 -17.56 -0.30
N SER A 83 11.48 -18.79 -0.81
CA SER A 83 10.27 -19.29 -1.48
C SER A 83 9.08 -19.38 -0.52
N GLY A 84 9.32 -19.81 0.73
CA GLY A 84 8.30 -19.81 1.79
C GLY A 84 7.80 -18.40 2.11
N GLN A 85 8.72 -17.44 2.27
CA GLN A 85 8.37 -16.03 2.50
C GLN A 85 7.53 -15.46 1.36
N MET A 86 7.89 -15.74 0.11
CA MET A 86 7.13 -15.30 -1.06
C MET A 86 5.71 -15.88 -1.09
N GLN A 87 5.55 -17.16 -0.75
CA GLN A 87 4.24 -17.82 -0.67
C GLN A 87 3.35 -17.19 0.42
N SER A 88 3.89 -16.99 1.62
CA SER A 88 3.16 -16.38 2.74
C SER A 88 2.75 -14.93 2.45
N MET A 89 3.63 -14.15 1.81
CA MET A 89 3.32 -12.78 1.42
C MET A 89 2.21 -12.71 0.35
N LYS A 90 2.21 -13.62 -0.64
CA LYS A 90 1.13 -13.72 -1.62
C LYS A 90 -0.22 -14.02 -0.98
N GLN A 91 -0.26 -14.99 -0.06
CA GLN A 91 -1.50 -15.34 0.65
C GLN A 91 -2.03 -14.19 1.49
N CYS A 92 -1.14 -13.43 2.15
CA CYS A 92 -1.54 -12.26 2.93
C CYS A 92 -2.11 -11.14 2.02
N ALA A 93 -1.51 -10.93 0.85
CA ALA A 93 -2.01 -9.96 -0.13
C ALA A 93 -3.39 -10.35 -0.69
N GLU A 94 -3.60 -11.64 -1.00
CA GLU A 94 -4.88 -12.18 -1.48
C GLU A 94 -5.98 -12.04 -0.40
N GLN A 95 -5.66 -12.33 0.86
CA GLN A 95 -6.60 -12.14 1.98
C GLN A 95 -7.00 -10.67 2.14
N ASN A 96 -6.04 -9.75 2.06
CA ASN A 96 -6.32 -8.31 2.15
C ASN A 96 -7.16 -7.81 0.97
N GLN A 97 -6.95 -8.32 -0.25
CA GLN A 97 -7.81 -8.02 -1.39
C GLN A 97 -9.25 -8.53 -1.19
N SER A 98 -9.42 -9.74 -0.66
CA SER A 98 -10.75 -10.31 -0.44
C SER A 98 -11.57 -9.51 0.56
N LEU A 99 -10.94 -8.93 1.58
CA LEU A 99 -11.55 -8.06 2.59
C LEU A 99 -11.93 -6.68 2.06
N LEU A 100 -11.30 -6.21 0.99
CA LEU A 100 -11.61 -4.93 0.33
C LEU A 100 -12.69 -5.07 -0.75
N SER A 101 -12.99 -6.30 -1.19
CA SER A 101 -13.97 -6.59 -2.25
C SER A 101 -15.33 -7.11 -1.77
N GLY A 102 -15.48 -7.34 -0.46
CA GLY A 102 -16.73 -7.81 0.19
C GLY A 102 -17.35 -6.73 1.07
#